data_AF-A0A2H3JG17-F1
#
_entry.id   AF-A0A2H3JG17-F1
#
_cell.length_a   1.000
_cell.length_b   1.000
_cell.length_c   1.000
_cell.angle_alpha   90.00
_cell.angle_beta   90.00
_cell.angle_gamma   90.00
#
_symmetry.space_group_name_H-M   'P 1'
#
loop_
_entity.id
_entity.type
_entity.pdbx_description
1 polymer ?
#
loop_
_entity_poly.entity_id
_entity_poly.type
_entity_poly.pdbx_seq_one_letter_code
_entity_poly.pdbx_strand_id
1 'polypeptide(L)'
;MLSTCTAFRFATRTCASPAYARPRLRTSSIVLARMMATGGELLDVTREIKLDHDNIRELLERYKKTTDIDAKKPIANTLIREMAIHGDAKSISIYNNYASMGLNEAAFESKEGDVEVSKLVNQADMVTMSDPKYHELLVRAVRAFVENDEREQSEQFPKLKEKLSPEDSDKLARAFLRARTLVSPRPHPFSPQTGGPEKSASAARNQPHEEVRIMFPFQQ
;
A
#
# COMPACT_ATOMS: atom_id res chain seq x y z
N MET A 1 -36.91 -74.06 -17.65
CA MET A 1 -36.29 -73.05 -16.76
C MET A 1 -36.10 -71.79 -17.59
N LEU A 2 -36.95 -70.78 -17.39
CA LEU A 2 -36.87 -69.47 -18.05
C LEU A 2 -35.86 -68.61 -17.26
N SER A 3 -34.82 -68.11 -17.93
CA SER A 3 -33.85 -67.18 -17.34
C SER A 3 -34.12 -65.78 -17.91
N THR A 4 -34.55 -64.89 -17.03
CA THR A 4 -34.94 -63.51 -17.32
C THR A 4 -33.73 -62.57 -17.35
N CYS A 5 -33.78 -61.61 -18.27
CA CYS A 5 -32.92 -60.43 -18.37
C CYS A 5 -32.76 -59.64 -17.07
N THR A 6 -31.54 -59.17 -16.81
CA THR A 6 -31.30 -57.94 -16.02
C THR A 6 -30.21 -57.12 -16.67
N ALA A 7 -30.58 -56.00 -17.30
CA ALA A 7 -29.66 -55.00 -17.84
C ALA A 7 -29.21 -54.05 -16.71
N PHE A 8 -27.91 -53.98 -16.48
CA PHE A 8 -27.31 -53.05 -15.52
C PHE A 8 -27.07 -51.70 -16.21
N ARG A 9 -27.83 -50.67 -15.83
CA ARG A 9 -27.55 -49.27 -16.19
C ARG A 9 -26.68 -48.66 -15.09
N PHE A 10 -25.41 -48.38 -15.39
CA PHE A 10 -24.58 -47.52 -14.54
C PHE A 10 -24.80 -46.06 -14.94
N ALA A 11 -25.40 -45.30 -14.03
CA ALA A 11 -25.57 -43.85 -14.15
C ALA A 11 -24.22 -43.16 -13.92
N THR A 12 -23.73 -42.41 -14.91
CA THR A 12 -22.59 -41.51 -14.75
C THR A 12 -23.01 -40.31 -13.91
N ARG A 13 -22.60 -40.27 -12.63
CA ARG A 13 -22.69 -39.06 -11.81
C ARG A 13 -21.69 -38.04 -12.34
N THR A 14 -22.21 -37.00 -12.99
CA THR A 14 -21.47 -35.76 -13.26
C THR A 14 -21.27 -35.02 -11.94
N CYS A 15 -20.06 -35.06 -11.39
CA CYS A 15 -19.66 -34.18 -10.30
C CYS A 15 -19.45 -32.77 -10.87
N ALA A 16 -20.46 -31.91 -10.74
CA ALA A 16 -20.27 -30.48 -10.95
C ALA A 16 -19.47 -29.90 -9.77
N SER A 17 -18.26 -29.44 -10.02
CA SER A 17 -17.49 -28.66 -9.05
C SER A 17 -18.23 -27.36 -8.71
N PRO A 18 -18.32 -26.95 -7.44
CA PRO A 18 -18.83 -25.64 -7.12
C PRO A 18 -17.81 -24.60 -7.59
N ALA A 19 -18.24 -23.71 -8.48
CA ALA A 19 -17.47 -22.54 -8.88
C ALA A 19 -17.23 -21.68 -7.64
N TYR A 20 -16.02 -21.74 -7.09
CA TYR A 20 -15.57 -20.81 -6.05
C TYR A 20 -15.49 -19.43 -6.69
N ALA A 21 -16.51 -18.60 -6.42
CA ALA A 21 -16.53 -17.20 -6.79
C ALA A 21 -15.35 -16.52 -6.08
N ARG A 22 -14.28 -16.24 -6.81
CA ARG A 22 -13.14 -15.47 -6.31
C ARG A 22 -13.66 -14.08 -5.92
N PRO A 23 -13.53 -13.64 -4.65
CA PRO A 23 -13.82 -12.26 -4.31
C PRO A 23 -12.81 -11.40 -5.07
N ARG A 24 -13.30 -10.56 -5.99
CA ARG A 24 -12.49 -9.52 -6.63
C ARG A 24 -12.05 -8.56 -5.54
N LEU A 25 -10.84 -8.74 -5.03
CA LEU A 25 -10.19 -7.75 -4.17
C LEU A 25 -10.04 -6.48 -5.01
N ARG A 26 -10.87 -5.49 -4.68
CA ARG A 26 -10.92 -4.17 -5.30
C ARG A 26 -9.77 -3.32 -4.73
N THR A 27 -8.52 -3.74 -4.93
CA THR A 27 -7.36 -3.17 -4.23
C THR A 27 -6.66 -2.01 -4.95
N SER A 28 -7.15 -1.54 -6.09
CA SER A 28 -6.37 -0.59 -6.91
C SER A 28 -7.01 0.78 -7.20
N SER A 29 -8.11 1.18 -6.55
CA SER A 29 -8.85 2.38 -6.99
C SER A 29 -9.09 3.48 -5.95
N ILE A 30 -8.63 3.33 -4.70
CA ILE A 30 -9.00 4.28 -3.63
C ILE A 30 -8.35 5.66 -3.83
N VAL A 31 -7.08 5.71 -4.25
CA VAL A 31 -6.35 6.98 -4.44
C VAL A 31 -6.89 7.79 -5.62
N LEU A 32 -7.11 7.13 -6.77
CA LEU A 32 -7.61 7.79 -7.98
C LEU A 32 -9.05 8.27 -7.81
N ALA A 33 -9.90 7.52 -7.11
CA ALA A 33 -11.28 7.94 -6.81
C ALA A 33 -11.33 9.17 -5.90
N ARG A 34 -10.41 9.27 -4.93
CA ARG A 34 -10.36 10.39 -3.98
C ARG A 34 -9.81 11.68 -4.58
N MET A 35 -8.82 11.60 -5.48
CA MET A 35 -8.31 12.78 -6.21
C MET A 35 -9.38 13.43 -7.11
N MET A 36 -10.33 12.64 -7.63
CA MET A 36 -11.41 13.11 -8.51
C MET A 36 -12.66 13.60 -7.74
N ALA A 37 -12.84 13.16 -6.49
CA ALA A 37 -14.03 13.47 -5.69
C ALA A 37 -13.95 14.79 -4.90
N THR A 38 -12.78 15.42 -4.81
CA THR A 38 -12.51 16.55 -3.90
C THR A 38 -12.44 17.91 -4.60
N GLY A 39 -13.13 18.07 -5.73
CA GLY A 39 -13.08 19.26 -6.59
C GLY A 39 -13.47 20.60 -5.94
N GLY A 40 -13.81 20.63 -4.64
CA GLY A 40 -14.06 21.85 -3.88
C GLY A 40 -13.84 21.76 -2.36
N GLU A 41 -13.31 20.64 -1.84
CA GLU A 41 -13.04 20.48 -0.39
C GLU A 41 -11.53 20.52 -0.14
N LEU A 42 -11.10 21.34 0.84
CA LEU A 42 -9.70 21.40 1.26
C LEU A 42 -9.33 20.12 2.03
N LEU A 43 -8.24 19.49 1.62
CA LEU A 43 -7.71 18.30 2.26
C LEU A 43 -6.82 18.66 3.46
N ASP A 44 -6.87 17.83 4.51
CA ASP A 44 -5.94 17.87 5.63
C ASP A 44 -4.85 16.83 5.41
N VAL A 45 -3.59 17.28 5.29
CA VAL A 45 -2.44 16.38 5.06
C VAL A 45 -2.30 15.31 6.13
N THR A 46 -2.48 15.66 7.41
CA THR A 46 -2.36 14.70 8.52
C THR A 46 -3.47 13.66 8.48
N ARG A 47 -4.67 14.04 8.00
CA ARG A 47 -5.77 13.12 7.78
C ARG A 47 -5.46 12.13 6.66
N GLU A 48 -4.91 12.61 5.54
CA GLU A 48 -4.54 11.74 4.41
C GLU A 48 -3.43 10.75 4.79
N ILE A 49 -2.41 11.19 5.55
CA ILE A 49 -1.35 10.31 6.06
C ILE A 49 -1.94 9.28 7.05
N LYS A 50 -2.77 9.72 8.00
CA LYS A 50 -3.42 8.84 8.99
C LYS A 50 -4.25 7.74 8.33
N LEU A 51 -4.90 8.03 7.20
CA LEU A 51 -5.69 7.02 6.50
C LEU A 51 -4.85 5.85 6.00
N ASP A 52 -3.61 6.08 5.58
CA ASP A 52 -2.69 4.99 5.25
C ASP A 52 -2.33 4.19 6.51
N HIS A 53 -2.12 4.85 7.65
CA HIS A 53 -1.87 4.18 8.93
C HIS A 53 -3.03 3.26 9.31
N ASP A 54 -4.26 3.78 9.27
CA ASP A 54 -5.48 3.03 9.60
C ASP A 54 -5.68 1.84 8.64
N ASN A 55 -5.43 2.03 7.34
CA ASN A 55 -5.52 0.96 6.34
C ASN A 55 -4.52 -0.16 6.60
N ILE A 56 -3.27 0.17 6.97
CA ILE A 56 -2.22 -0.82 7.26
C ILE A 56 -2.56 -1.62 8.52
N ARG A 57 -3.07 -0.96 9.58
CA ARG A 57 -3.54 -1.63 10.80
C ARG A 57 -4.69 -2.59 10.49
N GLU A 58 -5.66 -2.16 9.67
CA GLU A 58 -6.76 -3.02 9.27
C GLU A 58 -6.28 -4.24 8.44
N LEU A 59 -5.37 -4.02 7.49
CA LEU A 59 -4.76 -5.09 6.70
C LEU A 59 -4.03 -6.11 7.57
N LEU A 60 -3.33 -5.68 8.63
CA LEU A 60 -2.70 -6.59 9.58
C LEU A 60 -3.72 -7.45 10.31
N GLU A 61 -4.81 -6.84 10.78
CA GLU A 61 -5.87 -7.59 11.47
C GLU A 61 -6.54 -8.61 10.55
N ARG A 62 -6.78 -8.25 9.28
CA ARG A 62 -7.24 -9.20 8.26
C ARG A 62 -6.22 -10.31 8.02
N TYR A 63 -4.93 -9.99 7.94
CA TYR A 63 -3.85 -10.97 7.77
C TYR A 63 -3.77 -11.97 8.94
N LYS A 64 -3.89 -11.51 10.19
CA LYS A 64 -3.88 -12.35 11.40
C LYS A 64 -5.08 -13.30 11.45
N LYS A 65 -6.27 -12.83 11.05
CA LYS A 65 -7.51 -13.62 11.03
C LYS A 65 -7.56 -14.63 9.88
N THR A 66 -6.74 -14.45 8.84
CA THR A 66 -6.71 -15.34 7.67
C THR A 66 -5.78 -16.53 7.93
N THR A 67 -6.33 -17.73 7.80
CA THR A 67 -5.60 -19.01 7.96
C THR A 67 -5.22 -19.63 6.62
N ASP A 68 -6.06 -19.51 5.60
CA ASP A 68 -5.79 -19.98 4.24
C ASP A 68 -4.61 -19.22 3.61
N ILE A 69 -3.60 -19.96 3.13
CA ILE A 69 -2.36 -19.38 2.60
C ILE A 69 -2.61 -18.61 1.30
N ASP A 70 -3.53 -19.08 0.46
CA ASP A 70 -3.85 -18.45 -0.83
C ASP A 70 -4.57 -17.12 -0.63
N ALA A 71 -5.47 -17.03 0.36
CA ALA A 71 -6.10 -15.79 0.77
C ALA A 71 -5.15 -14.84 1.54
N LYS A 72 -4.16 -15.39 2.25
CA LYS A 72 -3.23 -14.61 3.08
C LYS A 72 -2.15 -13.91 2.24
N LYS A 73 -1.72 -14.54 1.15
CA LYS A 73 -0.71 -14.00 0.21
C LYS A 73 -1.04 -12.62 -0.36
N PRO A 74 -2.22 -12.36 -0.93
CA PRO A 74 -2.55 -11.03 -1.46
C PRO A 74 -2.60 -9.97 -0.35
N ILE A 75 -3.02 -10.32 0.88
CA ILE A 75 -3.01 -9.39 2.01
C ILE A 75 -1.58 -9.02 2.38
N ALA A 76 -0.69 -10.00 2.47
CA ALA A 76 0.72 -9.79 2.79
C ALA A 76 1.43 -8.93 1.74
N ASN A 77 1.20 -9.21 0.45
CA ASN A 77 1.72 -8.38 -0.64
C ASN A 77 1.17 -6.94 -0.59
N THR A 78 -0.08 -6.77 -0.18
CA THR A 78 -0.70 -5.43 -0.03
C THR A 78 -0.07 -4.68 1.14
N LEU A 79 0.18 -5.35 2.28
CA LEU A 79 0.89 -4.76 3.42
C LEU A 79 2.27 -4.22 3.02
N ILE A 80 3.08 -5.05 2.35
CA ILE A 80 4.42 -4.65 1.88
C ILE A 80 4.31 -3.45 0.93
N ARG A 81 3.39 -3.52 -0.03
CA ARG A 81 3.17 -2.44 -1.01
C ARG A 81 2.78 -1.13 -0.34
N GLU A 82 1.78 -1.14 0.54
CA GLU A 82 1.28 0.09 1.16
C GLU A 82 2.33 0.71 2.09
N MET A 83 3.08 -0.09 2.86
CA MET A 83 4.19 0.43 3.69
C MET A 83 5.30 1.05 2.84
N ALA A 84 5.67 0.41 1.72
CA ALA A 84 6.69 0.94 0.81
C ALA A 84 6.25 2.27 0.16
N ILE A 85 5.03 2.30 -0.39
CA ILE A 85 4.47 3.50 -1.02
C ILE A 85 4.35 4.64 -0.01
N HIS A 86 3.89 4.35 1.20
CA HIS A 86 3.70 5.35 2.24
C HIS A 86 5.00 6.06 2.62
N GLY A 87 6.05 5.29 2.96
CA GLY A 87 7.34 5.85 3.35
C GLY A 87 8.01 6.65 2.23
N ASP A 88 8.02 6.10 1.01
CA ASP A 88 8.61 6.78 -0.15
C ASP A 88 7.83 8.05 -0.51
N ALA A 89 6.50 8.00 -0.47
CA ALA A 89 5.66 9.16 -0.77
C ALA A 89 5.87 10.29 0.25
N LYS A 90 5.96 9.98 1.56
CA LYS A 90 6.32 10.96 2.59
C LYS A 90 7.68 11.58 2.31
N SER A 91 8.66 10.76 1.96
CA SER A 91 10.04 11.20 1.71
C SER A 91 10.13 12.23 0.58
N ILE A 92 9.47 11.96 -0.56
CA ILE A 92 9.56 12.85 -1.73
C ILE A 92 8.57 14.03 -1.71
N SER A 93 7.64 14.10 -0.75
CA SER A 93 6.61 15.16 -0.70
C SER A 93 6.61 15.94 0.61
N ILE A 94 6.42 15.26 1.75
CA ILE A 94 6.22 15.87 3.06
C ILE A 94 7.52 16.48 3.58
N TYR A 95 8.59 15.69 3.64
CA TYR A 95 9.83 16.12 4.28
C TYR A 95 10.58 17.22 3.53
N ASN A 96 10.29 17.43 2.25
CA ASN A 96 10.84 18.54 1.48
C ASN A 96 10.37 19.91 2.01
N ASN A 97 9.26 19.96 2.74
CA ASN A 97 8.67 21.20 3.25
C ASN A 97 9.02 21.49 4.72
N TYR A 98 9.58 20.52 5.45
CA TYR A 98 9.88 20.67 6.87
C TYR A 98 10.97 21.73 7.14
N ALA A 99 11.97 21.81 6.26
CA ALA A 99 13.04 22.79 6.39
C ALA A 99 12.52 24.23 6.32
N SER A 100 11.61 24.52 5.39
CA SER A 100 10.96 25.83 5.27
C SER A 100 10.04 26.17 6.45
N MET A 101 9.58 25.17 7.20
CA MET A 101 8.70 25.34 8.37
C MET A 101 9.47 25.42 9.70
N GLY A 102 10.81 25.30 9.67
CA GLY A 102 11.64 25.22 10.87
C GLY A 102 11.50 23.91 11.64
N LEU A 103 11.02 22.83 10.98
CA LEU A 103 10.77 21.52 11.59
C LEU A 103 11.91 20.51 11.34
N ASN A 104 13.15 20.99 11.22
CA ASN A 104 14.29 20.15 10.80
C ASN A 104 14.56 18.96 11.74
N GLU A 105 14.48 19.17 13.05
CA GLU A 105 14.67 18.11 14.05
C GLU A 105 13.59 17.03 13.94
N ALA A 106 12.32 17.45 13.88
CA ALA A 106 11.20 16.53 13.64
C ALA A 106 11.36 15.79 12.30
N ALA A 107 11.87 16.46 11.25
CA ALA A 107 12.12 15.82 9.95
C ALA A 107 13.16 14.71 10.05
N PHE A 108 14.22 14.96 10.82
CA PHE A 108 15.31 14.02 11.01
C PHE A 108 14.83 12.75 11.72
N GLU A 109 14.17 12.91 12.88
CA GLU A 109 13.63 11.78 13.66
C GLU A 109 12.61 10.96 12.84
N SER A 110 11.73 11.65 12.10
CA SER A 110 10.75 11.00 11.23
C SER A 110 11.42 10.15 10.14
N LYS A 111 12.46 10.69 9.50
CA LYS A 111 13.21 10.00 8.46
C LYS A 111 13.94 8.78 9.01
N GLU A 112 14.54 8.88 10.18
CA GLU A 112 15.22 7.73 10.81
C GLU A 112 14.24 6.59 11.09
N GLY A 113 13.06 6.90 11.62
CA GLY A 113 11.99 5.92 11.83
C GLY A 113 11.54 5.26 10.53
N ASP A 114 11.25 6.04 9.49
CA ASP A 114 10.86 5.54 8.17
C ASP A 114 11.97 4.68 7.51
N VAL A 115 13.24 5.01 7.71
CA VAL A 115 14.38 4.19 7.26
C VAL A 115 14.39 2.82 7.92
N GLU A 116 14.17 2.75 9.23
CA GLU A 116 14.16 1.47 9.95
C GLU A 116 12.98 0.60 9.53
N VAL A 117 11.79 1.19 9.39
CA VAL A 117 10.62 0.51 8.85
C VAL A 117 10.90 -0.04 7.45
N SER A 118 11.47 0.78 6.55
CA SER A 118 11.80 0.36 5.19
C SER A 118 12.75 -0.84 5.13
N LYS A 119 13.75 -0.89 6.01
CA LYS A 119 14.64 -2.06 6.13
C LYS A 119 13.88 -3.33 6.51
N LEU A 120 12.98 -3.25 7.49
CA LEU A 120 12.18 -4.41 7.93
C LEU A 120 11.19 -4.86 6.85
N VAL A 121 10.57 -3.92 6.14
CA VAL A 121 9.69 -4.21 5.01
C VAL A 121 10.46 -4.90 3.89
N ASN A 122 11.68 -4.44 3.58
CA ASN A 122 12.54 -5.09 2.59
C ASN A 122 12.96 -6.51 3.02
N GLN A 123 13.29 -6.72 4.29
CA GLN A 123 13.59 -8.07 4.82
C GLN A 123 12.40 -9.02 4.66
N ALA A 124 11.18 -8.56 4.94
CA ALA A 124 9.98 -9.36 4.73
C ALA A 124 9.71 -9.65 3.23
N ASP A 125 9.98 -8.69 2.36
CA ASP A 125 9.75 -8.80 0.91
C ASP A 125 10.73 -9.74 0.19
N MET A 126 11.95 -9.86 0.70
CA MET A 126 12.97 -10.76 0.16
C MET A 126 12.72 -12.24 0.48
N VAL A 127 11.82 -12.53 1.44
CA VAL A 127 11.55 -13.89 1.90
C VAL A 127 10.26 -14.41 1.26
N THR A 128 10.27 -15.66 0.82
CA THR A 128 9.07 -16.29 0.27
C THR A 128 8.05 -16.57 1.35
N MET A 129 6.75 -16.47 1.03
CA MET A 129 5.70 -16.71 2.02
C MET A 129 5.67 -18.13 2.61
N SER A 130 6.22 -19.11 1.89
CA SER A 130 6.39 -20.49 2.37
C SER A 130 7.51 -20.65 3.40
N ASP A 131 8.38 -19.66 3.54
CA ASP A 131 9.45 -19.68 4.54
C ASP A 131 8.85 -19.57 5.96
N PRO A 132 9.25 -20.44 6.91
CA PRO A 132 8.77 -20.39 8.30
C PRO A 132 8.95 -19.02 8.97
N LYS A 133 9.94 -18.22 8.55
CA LYS A 133 10.25 -16.90 9.11
C LYS A 133 9.39 -15.77 8.52
N TYR A 134 8.72 -15.99 7.39
CA TYR A 134 7.99 -14.93 6.67
C TYR A 134 6.98 -14.23 7.56
N HIS A 135 6.20 -15.01 8.32
CA HIS A 135 5.18 -14.47 9.20
C HIS A 135 5.76 -13.55 10.27
N GLU A 136 6.84 -13.98 10.92
CA GLU A 136 7.53 -13.20 11.95
C GLU A 136 8.09 -11.89 11.37
N LEU A 137 8.77 -11.97 10.21
CA LEU A 137 9.36 -10.80 9.56
C LEU A 137 8.30 -9.77 9.16
N LEU A 138 7.19 -10.21 8.57
CA LEU A 138 6.11 -9.32 8.18
C LEU A 138 5.46 -8.65 9.40
N VAL A 139 5.13 -9.42 10.45
CA VAL A 139 4.53 -8.87 11.67
C VAL A 139 5.49 -7.90 12.36
N ARG A 140 6.79 -8.20 12.37
CA ARG A 140 7.81 -7.29 12.90
C ARG A 140 7.86 -5.97 12.11
N ALA A 141 7.84 -6.04 10.77
CA ALA A 141 7.83 -4.86 9.92
C ALA A 141 6.60 -3.98 10.17
N VAL A 142 5.41 -4.59 10.23
CA VAL A 142 4.17 -3.83 10.50
C VAL A 142 4.14 -3.28 11.93
N ARG A 143 4.66 -4.00 12.92
CA ARG A 143 4.74 -3.47 14.29
C ARG A 143 5.64 -2.23 14.36
N ALA A 144 6.82 -2.29 13.74
CA ALA A 144 7.70 -1.13 13.65
C ALA A 144 7.04 0.04 12.91
N PHE A 145 6.28 -0.24 11.84
CA PHE A 145 5.48 0.77 11.15
C PHE A 145 4.47 1.43 12.12
N VAL A 146 3.71 0.64 12.88
CA VAL A 146 2.70 1.16 13.82
C VAL A 146 3.34 1.97 14.95
N GLU A 147 4.43 1.50 15.54
CA GLU A 147 5.15 2.25 16.57
C GLU A 147 5.69 3.60 16.04
N ASN A 148 6.14 3.63 14.78
CA ASN A 148 6.57 4.85 14.11
C ASN A 148 5.40 5.79 13.82
N ASP A 149 4.28 5.25 13.32
CA ASP A 149 3.09 6.02 12.96
C ASP A 149 2.40 6.67 14.17
N GLU A 150 2.47 6.03 15.34
CA GLU A 150 1.91 6.53 16.60
C GLU A 150 2.72 7.71 17.11
N ARG A 151 4.05 7.62 17.03
CA ARG A 151 4.98 8.71 17.35
C ARG A 151 4.78 9.90 16.41
N GLU A 152 4.66 9.64 15.11
CA GLU A 152 4.39 10.69 14.13
C GLU A 152 3.08 11.42 14.43
N GLN A 153 2.02 10.67 14.76
CA GLN A 153 0.71 11.21 15.10
C GLN A 153 0.69 12.03 16.39
N SER A 154 1.44 11.60 17.41
CA SER A 154 1.46 12.29 18.71
C SER A 154 2.40 13.51 18.74
N GLU A 155 3.51 13.46 18.01
CA GLU A 155 4.57 14.47 18.11
C GLU A 155 4.63 15.40 16.90
N GLN A 156 4.39 14.90 15.68
CA GLN A 156 4.63 15.66 14.46
C GLN A 156 3.36 16.27 13.88
N PHE A 157 2.25 15.53 13.89
CA PHE A 157 0.98 16.03 13.37
C PHE A 157 0.53 17.33 14.06
N PRO A 158 0.65 17.51 15.39
CA PRO A 158 0.34 18.77 16.03
C PRO A 158 1.21 19.93 15.53
N LYS A 159 2.53 19.71 15.39
CA LYS A 159 3.49 20.70 14.89
C LYS A 159 3.18 21.10 13.44
N LEU A 160 2.85 20.12 12.59
CA LEU A 160 2.42 20.36 11.20
C LEU A 160 1.15 21.21 11.15
N LYS A 161 0.13 20.87 11.97
CA LYS A 161 -1.13 21.61 12.03
C LYS A 161 -0.97 23.04 12.53
N GLU A 162 -0.05 23.28 13.45
CA GLU A 162 0.24 24.64 13.94
C GLU A 162 0.89 25.52 12.86
N LYS A 163 1.70 24.93 11.97
CA LYS A 163 2.45 25.67 10.94
C LYS A 163 1.70 25.85 9.61
N LEU A 164 0.69 25.03 9.34
CA LEU A 164 0.01 25.02 8.05
C LEU A 164 -1.32 25.77 8.09
N SER A 165 -1.52 26.65 7.10
CA SER A 165 -2.86 27.12 6.75
C SER A 165 -3.70 25.97 6.16
N PRO A 166 -5.05 26.06 6.17
CA PRO A 166 -5.89 25.08 5.48
C PRO A 166 -5.50 24.88 4.00
N GLU A 167 -5.14 25.96 3.30
CA GLU A 167 -4.74 25.94 1.89
C GLU A 167 -3.38 25.26 1.68
N ASP A 168 -2.42 25.49 2.58
CA ASP A 168 -1.11 24.84 2.48
C ASP A 168 -1.18 23.36 2.90
N SER A 169 -2.05 23.03 3.85
CA SER A 169 -2.40 21.65 4.20
C SER A 169 -2.99 20.90 3.00
N ASP A 170 -3.91 21.53 2.26
CA ASP A 170 -4.49 20.95 1.04
C ASP A 170 -3.45 20.73 -0.05
N LYS A 171 -2.59 21.73 -0.31
CA LYS A 171 -1.49 21.60 -1.28
C LYS A 171 -0.57 20.43 -0.91
N LEU A 172 -0.21 20.32 0.37
CA LEU A 172 0.70 19.28 0.85
C LEU A 172 0.03 17.90 0.80
N ALA A 173 -1.25 17.80 1.16
CA ALA A 173 -2.05 16.58 1.03
C ALA A 173 -2.11 16.11 -0.44
N ARG A 174 -2.36 17.02 -1.38
CA ARG A 174 -2.38 16.69 -2.82
C ARG A 174 -1.00 16.30 -3.33
N ALA A 175 0.07 16.93 -2.84
CA ALA A 175 1.44 16.53 -3.16
C ALA A 175 1.74 15.11 -2.68
N PHE A 176 1.33 14.76 -1.45
CA PHE A 176 1.45 13.40 -0.91
C PHE A 176 0.66 12.38 -1.74
N LEU A 177 -0.60 12.66 -2.06
CA LEU A 177 -1.43 11.78 -2.89
C LEU A 177 -0.85 11.57 -4.29
N ARG A 178 -0.28 12.62 -4.90
CA ARG A 178 0.46 12.50 -6.17
C ARG A 178 1.71 11.66 -6.02
N ALA A 179 2.51 11.90 -4.97
CA ALA A 179 3.73 11.15 -4.70
C ALA A 179 3.47 9.64 -4.60
N ARG A 180 2.36 9.22 -3.96
CA ARG A 180 1.94 7.80 -3.92
C ARG A 180 1.80 7.14 -5.28
N THR A 181 1.51 7.90 -6.34
CA THR A 181 1.39 7.38 -7.71
C THR A 181 2.72 7.30 -8.45
N LEU A 182 3.77 7.96 -7.95
CA LEU A 182 5.08 8.08 -8.58
C LEU A 182 6.12 7.12 -7.98
N VAL A 183 5.89 6.62 -6.77
CA VAL A 183 6.84 5.77 -6.04
C VAL A 183 6.67 4.29 -6.37
N SER A 184 7.72 3.51 -6.09
CA SER A 184 7.74 2.07 -6.32
C SER A 184 6.76 1.34 -5.39
N PRO A 185 6.00 0.35 -5.87
CA PRO A 185 5.17 -0.51 -5.02
C PRO A 185 5.98 -1.58 -4.27
N ARG A 186 7.30 -1.62 -4.45
CA ARG A 186 8.22 -2.56 -3.80
C ARG A 186 9.27 -1.80 -2.99
N PRO A 187 9.63 -2.27 -1.78
CA PRO A 187 10.64 -1.62 -0.97
C PRO A 187 12.00 -1.69 -1.66
N HIS A 188 12.72 -0.57 -1.70
CA HIS A 188 14.09 -0.54 -2.23
C HIS A 188 15.05 -0.01 -1.15
N PRO A 189 16.16 -0.70 -0.84
CA PRO A 189 17.11 -0.30 0.21
C PRO A 189 17.82 1.05 -0.07
N PHE A 190 17.65 1.59 -1.27
CA PHE A 190 18.22 2.85 -1.75
C PHE A 190 17.16 3.79 -2.34
N SER A 191 15.88 3.59 -2.01
CA SER A 191 14.86 4.62 -2.22
C SER A 191 15.36 5.93 -1.60
N PRO A 192 15.11 7.12 -2.19
CA PRO A 192 15.86 8.33 -1.85
C PRO A 192 15.57 8.80 -0.41
N GLN A 193 16.26 8.18 0.55
CA GLN A 193 16.29 8.55 1.96
C GLN A 193 17.47 9.50 2.25
N THR A 194 18.17 9.95 1.20
CA THR A 194 19.17 11.01 1.24
C THR A 194 18.97 11.90 0.02
N GLY A 195 18.57 13.15 0.30
CA GLY A 195 18.26 14.15 -0.71
C GLY A 195 19.44 14.42 -1.64
N GLY A 196 19.18 14.36 -2.94
CA GLY A 196 20.06 14.84 -4.00
C GLY A 196 19.29 14.86 -5.33
N PRO A 197 19.24 16.00 -6.04
CA PRO A 197 18.42 16.15 -7.26
C PRO A 197 18.81 15.19 -8.41
N GLU A 198 19.99 14.57 -8.36
CA GLU A 198 20.46 13.66 -9.41
C GLU A 198 19.82 12.26 -9.37
N LYS A 199 19.21 11.84 -8.26
CA LYS A 199 18.74 10.44 -8.09
C LYS A 199 17.26 10.22 -8.37
N SER A 200 16.46 11.28 -8.52
CA SER A 200 15.06 11.19 -8.97
C SER A 200 14.96 10.76 -10.45
N ALA A 201 16.02 10.97 -11.23
CA ALA A 201 16.08 10.60 -12.64
C ALA A 201 16.15 9.08 -12.91
N SER A 202 16.56 8.25 -11.94
CA SER A 202 16.59 6.80 -12.13
C SER A 202 15.20 6.16 -12.05
N ALA A 203 14.28 6.73 -11.26
CA ALA A 203 12.88 6.31 -11.21
C ALA A 203 12.15 6.62 -12.53
N ALA A 204 12.55 7.69 -13.23
CA ALA A 204 11.98 8.08 -14.51
C ALA A 204 12.49 7.24 -15.70
N ARG A 205 13.56 6.45 -15.55
CA ARG A 205 14.19 5.70 -16.66
C ARG A 205 13.61 4.30 -16.92
N ASN A 206 12.76 3.79 -16.03
CA ASN A 206 12.20 2.44 -16.12
C ASN A 206 10.69 2.42 -16.47
N GLN A 207 10.21 3.38 -17.26
CA GLN A 207 8.90 3.23 -17.91
C GLN A 207 9.07 2.56 -19.27
N PRO A 208 8.56 1.35 -19.52
CA PRO A 208 8.33 0.92 -20.89
C PRO A 208 7.18 1.78 -21.45
N HIS A 209 7.48 2.54 -22.49
CA HIS A 209 6.47 3.16 -23.33
C HIS A 209 5.66 2.05 -24.00
N GLU A 210 4.48 1.72 -23.47
CA GLU A 210 3.46 1.00 -24.22
C GLU A 210 2.28 1.95 -24.45
N GLU A 211 2.25 2.51 -25.66
CA GLU A 211 1.17 3.32 -26.19
C GLU A 211 -0.06 2.42 -26.40
N VAL A 212 -0.86 2.22 -25.35
CA VAL A 212 -2.18 1.59 -25.50
C VAL A 212 -3.23 2.68 -25.71
N ARG A 213 -3.44 2.97 -26.98
CA ARG A 213 -4.56 3.69 -27.59
C ARG A 213 -5.88 3.37 -26.87
N ILE A 214 -6.43 4.37 -26.19
CA ILE A 214 -7.78 4.35 -25.64
C ILE A 214 -8.76 4.20 -26.80
N MET A 215 -9.50 3.09 -26.83
CA MET A 215 -10.65 2.91 -27.72
C MET A 215 -11.89 2.64 -26.87
N PHE A 216 -12.70 3.69 -26.70
CA PHE A 216 -14.12 3.58 -26.33
C PHE A 216 -14.89 2.87 -27.46
N PRO A 217 -15.91 2.06 -27.14
CA PRO A 217 -17.29 2.45 -27.46
C PRO A 217 -18.25 2.14 -26.28
N PHE A 218 -19.09 3.09 -25.84
CA PHE A 218 -20.41 3.54 -26.36
C PHE A 218 -21.60 2.67 -25.92
N GLN A 219 -22.46 3.28 -25.09
CA GLN A 219 -23.94 3.20 -24.97
C GLN A 219 -24.69 1.87 -25.16
N GLN A 220 -25.63 1.58 -24.26
CA GLN A 220 -26.93 2.27 -24.11
C GLN A 220 -27.33 2.31 -22.65
#